data_AF-A0A838VNK7-F1
#
_entry.id   AF-A0A838VNK7-F1
#
_cell.length_a   1.000
_cell.length_b   1.000
_cell.length_c   1.000
_cell.angle_alpha   90.00
_cell.angle_beta   90.00
_cell.angle_gamma   90.00
#
_symmetry.space_group_name_H-M   'P 1'
#
loop_
_entity.id
_entity.type
_entity.pdbx_description
1 polymer ?
#
loop_
_entity_poly.entity_id
_entity_poly.type
_entity_poly.pdbx_seq_one_letter_code
_entity_poly.pdbx_strand_id
1 'polypeptide(L)' 'MTVDAEILQTLVKMPEPLKTELLHYAHYLIEKYSKNVAQVQSSQNQRRVGILKHTFVLPLADDFDEALEDFKEY' A
#
# COMPACT_ATOMS: atom_id res chain seq x y z
N MET A 1 -18.18 13.07 -27.80
CA MET A 1 -18.47 11.65 -28.10
C MET A 1 -18.41 10.91 -26.78
N THR A 2 -19.54 10.36 -26.32
CA THR A 2 -19.63 9.63 -25.05
C THR A 2 -19.00 8.25 -25.23
N VAL A 3 -17.97 7.95 -24.45
CA VAL A 3 -17.25 6.66 -24.48
C VAL A 3 -18.22 5.47 -24.39
N ASP A 4 -19.33 5.65 -23.67
CA ASP A 4 -20.42 4.69 -23.53
C ASP A 4 -21.03 4.27 -24.89
N ALA A 5 -21.17 5.21 -25.82
CA ALA A 5 -21.78 4.94 -27.13
C ALA A 5 -20.86 4.08 -28.03
N GLU A 6 -19.55 4.30 -27.96
CA GLU A 6 -18.56 3.52 -28.71
C GLU A 6 -18.42 2.09 -28.14
N ILE A 7 -18.49 1.95 -26.81
CA ILE A 7 -18.49 0.64 -26.14
C ILE A 7 -19.71 -0.19 -26.57
N LEU A 8 -20.90 0.41 -26.63
CA LEU A 8 -22.11 -0.29 -27.07
C LEU A 8 -22.03 -0.71 -28.54
N GLN A 9 -21.55 0.16 -29.43
CA GLN A 9 -21.40 -0.18 -30.86
C GLN A 9 -20.38 -1.30 -31.10
N THR A 10 -19.31 -1.34 -30.30
CA THR A 10 -18.29 -2.39 -30.40
C THR A 10 -18.79 -3.71 -29.82
N LEU A 11 -19.56 -3.70 -28.73
CA LEU A 11 -20.20 -4.90 -28.17
C LEU A 11 -21.16 -5.57 -29.17
N VAL A 12 -21.93 -4.76 -29.92
CA VAL A 12 -22.88 -5.30 -30.91
C VAL A 12 -22.15 -6.05 -32.04
N LYS A 13 -20.94 -5.61 -32.40
CA LYS A 13 -20.12 -6.22 -33.47
C LYS A 13 -19.28 -7.41 -32.99
N MET A 14 -19.20 -7.68 -31.68
CA MET A 14 -18.33 -8.73 -31.12
C MET A 14 -18.97 -10.13 -31.13
N PRO A 15 -18.16 -11.20 -31.31
CA PRO A 15 -18.58 -12.59 -31.08
C PRO A 15 -18.86 -12.86 -29.60
N GLU A 16 -19.75 -13.82 -29.34
CA GLU A 16 -20.18 -14.24 -28.00
C GLU A 16 -19.04 -14.58 -27.00
N PRO A 17 -17.96 -15.30 -27.37
CA PRO A 17 -16.85 -15.58 -26.45
C PRO A 17 -16.07 -14.33 -26.01
N LEU A 18 -16.01 -13.28 -26.85
CA LEU A 18 -15.31 -12.05 -26.47
C LEU A 18 -16.12 -11.23 -25.45
N LYS A 19 -17.45 -11.34 -25.50
CA LYS A 19 -18.35 -10.66 -24.56
C LYS A 19 -18.19 -11.23 -23.15
N THR A 20 -18.00 -12.54 -23.02
CA THR A 20 -17.80 -13.19 -21.72
C THR A 20 -16.45 -12.80 -21.11
N GLU A 21 -15.38 -12.76 -21.91
CA GLU A 21 -14.07 -12.27 -21.46
C GLU A 21 -14.13 -10.81 -21.02
N LEU A 22 -14.80 -9.95 -21.79
CA LEU A 22 -14.97 -8.53 -21.45
C LEU A 22 -15.79 -8.35 -20.18
N LEU A 23 -16.82 -9.17 -19.97
CA LEU A 23 -17.60 -9.19 -18.73
C LEU A 23 -16.71 -9.58 -17.53
N HIS A 24 -15.91 -10.64 -17.66
CA HIS A 24 -14.96 -11.02 -16.62
C HIS A 24 -13.94 -9.91 -16.32
N TYR A 25 -13.43 -9.25 -17.36
CA TYR A 25 -12.49 -8.16 -17.21
C TYR A 25 -13.13 -6.94 -16.54
N ALA A 26 -14.39 -6.61 -16.87
CA ALA A 26 -15.13 -5.55 -16.21
C ALA A 26 -15.29 -5.82 -14.70
N HIS A 27 -15.66 -7.05 -14.32
CA HIS A 27 -15.71 -7.46 -12.90
C HIS A 27 -14.35 -7.35 -12.22
N TYR A 28 -13.28 -7.79 -12.88
CA TYR A 28 -11.92 -7.67 -12.38
C TYR A 28 -11.53 -6.20 -12.11
N LEU A 29 -11.84 -5.29 -13.03
CA LEU A 29 -11.56 -3.87 -12.85
C LEU A 29 -12.31 -3.32 -11.63
N ILE A 30 -13.62 -3.60 -11.52
CA ILE A 30 -14.44 -3.15 -10.40
C ILE A 30 -13.86 -3.63 -9.07
N GLU A 31 -13.52 -4.92 -8.96
CA GLU A 31 -12.93 -5.47 -7.75
C GLU A 31 -11.56 -4.86 -7.43
N LYS A 32 -10.68 -4.75 -8.44
CA LYS A 32 -9.32 -4.23 -8.27
C LYS A 32 -9.35 -2.80 -7.75
N TYR A 33 -10.17 -1.93 -8.34
CA TYR A 33 -10.25 -0.53 -7.90
C TYR A 33 -10.99 -0.39 -6.58
N SER A 34 -11.98 -1.23 -6.28
CA SER A 34 -12.62 -1.26 -4.95
C SER A 34 -11.64 -1.66 -3.84
N LYS A 35 -10.81 -2.67 -4.08
CA LYS A 35 -9.78 -3.14 -3.13
C LYS A 35 -8.64 -2.13 -2.96
N ASN A 36 -8.19 -1.49 -4.05
CA ASN A 36 -7.13 -0.48 -3.97
C ASN A 36 -7.56 0.78 -3.22
N VAL A 37 -8.81 1.23 -3.35
CA VAL A 37 -9.31 2.37 -2.57
C VAL A 37 -9.31 2.07 -1.07
N ALA A 38 -9.64 0.84 -0.66
CA ALA A 38 -9.55 0.41 0.73
C ALA A 38 -8.10 0.33 1.25
N GLN A 39 -7.15 -0.10 0.41
CA GLN A 39 -5.74 -0.28 0.78
C GLN A 39 -4.96 1.05 0.89
N VAL A 40 -5.36 2.07 0.13
CA VAL A 40 -4.80 3.43 0.24
C VAL A 40 -5.22 4.10 1.56
N GLN A 41 -6.40 3.77 2.11
CA GLN A 41 -6.83 4.30 3.41
C GLN A 41 -6.10 3.64 4.60
N SER A 42 -5.71 2.36 4.50
CA SER A 42 -5.01 1.66 5.58
C SER A 42 -3.49 1.89 5.64
N SER A 43 -2.89 2.51 4.62
CA SER A 43 -1.44 2.68 4.51
C SER A 43 -0.92 4.04 5.02
N GLN A 44 -1.79 4.86 5.63
CA GLN A 44 -1.36 5.92 6.54
C GLN A 44 -0.83 5.31 7.85
N ASN A 45 0.18 4.44 7.75
CA ASN A 45 1.00 4.02 8.87
C ASN A 45 1.78 5.25 9.34
N GLN A 46 1.14 6.06 10.19
CA GLN A 46 1.79 7.09 10.96
C GLN A 46 2.93 6.41 11.70
N ARG A 47 4.18 6.75 11.34
CA ARG A 47 5.37 6.27 12.05
C ARG A 47 5.24 6.74 13.49
N ARG A 48 4.85 5.83 14.38
CA ARG A 48 4.71 6.13 15.81
C ARG A 48 6.10 6.10 16.44
N VAL A 49 6.87 7.16 16.22
CA VAL A 49 8.17 7.36 16.87
C VAL A 49 7.91 7.66 18.35
N GLY A 50 8.58 6.93 19.25
CA GLY A 50 8.54 7.22 20.68
C GLY A 50 7.37 6.61 21.48
N ILE A 51 6.63 5.63 20.96
CA ILE A 51 5.56 4.93 21.74
C ILE A 51 6.09 4.36 23.05
N LEU A 52 7.32 3.85 23.02
CA LEU A 52 7.96 3.20 24.15
C LEU A 52 8.87 4.16 24.94
N LYS A 53 8.86 5.46 24.60
CA LYS A 53 9.62 6.47 25.34
C LYS A 53 9.03 6.53 26.75
N HIS A 54 9.86 6.31 27.77
CA HIS A 54 9.49 6.24 29.20
C HIS A 54 8.79 4.95 29.67
N THR A 55 8.69 3.89 28.84
CA THR A 55 8.13 2.60 29.31
C THR A 55 9.15 1.79 30.12
N PHE A 56 10.44 2.01 29.88
CA PHE A 56 11.51 1.32 30.59
C PHE A 56 12.52 2.34 31.10
N VAL A 57 12.93 2.18 32.36
CA VAL A 57 14.14 2.79 32.93
C VAL A 57 15.15 1.67 32.97
N LEU A 58 16.09 1.67 32.02
CA LEU A 58 17.20 0.73 32.07
C LEU A 58 18.08 1.14 33.27
N PRO A 59 18.47 0.20 34.15
CA PRO A 59 19.52 0.45 35.14
C PRO A 59 20.86 0.46 34.39
N LEU A 60 21.07 1.50 33.58
CA LEU A 60 22.34 1.77 32.94
C LEU A 60 23.29 2.30 34.01
N ALA A 61 24.57 1.98 33.87
CA ALA A 61 25.60 2.63 34.65
C ALA A 61 25.68 4.11 34.24
N ASP A 62 26.06 4.97 35.18
CA ASP A 62 26.10 6.43 34.98
C ASP A 62 27.06 6.85 33.85
N ASP A 63 27.98 5.97 33.45
CA ASP A 63 29.01 6.14 32.42
C ASP A 63 28.62 5.54 31.05
N PHE A 64 27.39 5.02 30.87
CA PHE A 64 26.99 4.36 29.62
C PHE A 64 27.08 5.26 28.37
N ASP A 65 26.78 6.56 28.54
CA ASP A 65 26.86 7.54 27.46
C ASP A 65 28.28 8.10 27.26
N GLU A 66 29.28 7.65 28.05
CA GLU A 66 30.66 8.08 27.89
C GLU A 66 31.29 7.49 26.62
N ALA A 67 32.12 8.29 25.96
CA ALA A 67 32.81 7.87 24.76
C ALA A 67 33.81 6.76 25.11
N LEU A 68 33.68 5.59 24.47
CA LEU A 68 34.65 4.52 24.60
C LEU A 68 36.01 5.00 24.07
N GLU A 69 37.04 4.94 24.92
CA GLU A 69 38.42 5.32 24.54
C GLU A 69 39.05 4.37 23.51
N ASP A 70 38.43 3.21 23.26
CA ASP A 70 38.94 2.11 22.43
C ASP A 70 38.88 2.34 20.90
N PHE A 71 38.41 3.49 20.43
CA PHE A 71 38.50 3.85 19.00
C PHE A 71 39.81 4.55 18.63
N LYS A 72 40.86 4.40 19.44
CA LYS A 72 42.22 4.85 19.07
C LYS A 72 42.90 3.78 18.22
N GLU A 73 42.92 4.05 16.91
CA GLU A 73 43.90 3.61 15.90
C GLU A 73 44.27 2.11 15.91
N TYR A 74 43.59 1.35 15.04
CA TYR A 74 44.18 0.16 14.40
C TYR A 74 45.00 0.56 13.17
#